data_AF-A0A520QVN3-F1
#
_entry.id   AF-A0A520QVN3-F1
#
_cell.length_a   1.000
_cell.length_b   1.000
_cell.length_c   1.000
_cell.angle_alpha   90.00
_cell.angle_beta   90.00
_cell.angle_gamma   90.00
#
_symmetry.space_group_name_H-M   'P 1'
#
loop_
_entity.id
_entity.type
_entity.pdbx_description
1 polymer ?
#
loop_
_entity_poly.entity_id
_entity_poly.type
_entity_poly.pdbx_seq_one_letter_code
_entity_poly.pdbx_strand_id
1 'polypeptide(L)'
;MNKIIFVIISIFFSFPTYAEMNDANKSKAWECSGIYMANYFLPAGETFEYSMKEKSMASVKVLKAYALETGVPETNWDEGVNKAVDKYYGSKYDKVKTDQCHTFLEGLIPNGKERVNKVVQTLY
;
A
#
# COMPACT_ATOMS: atom_id res chain seq x y z
N MET A 1 -13.04 27.55 -49.18
CA MET A 1 -13.74 27.35 -47.90
C MET A 1 -13.45 25.93 -47.45
N ASN A 2 -12.48 25.73 -46.56
CA ASN A 2 -12.25 24.45 -45.86
C ASN A 2 -11.75 24.79 -44.46
N LYS A 3 -12.67 24.75 -43.50
CA LYS A 3 -12.40 24.87 -42.08
C LYS A 3 -12.07 23.47 -41.57
N ILE A 4 -10.82 23.21 -41.19
CA ILE A 4 -10.50 22.03 -40.38
C ILE A 4 -9.95 22.55 -39.06
N ILE A 5 -10.70 22.22 -38.01
CA ILE A 5 -10.61 22.71 -36.65
C ILE A 5 -9.40 22.05 -35.97
N PHE A 6 -8.46 22.87 -35.47
CA PHE A 6 -7.45 22.40 -34.52
C PHE A 6 -8.14 22.12 -33.18
N VAL A 7 -8.38 20.85 -32.86
CA VAL A 7 -8.84 20.44 -31.53
C VAL A 7 -7.62 20.34 -30.63
N ILE A 8 -7.34 21.42 -29.89
CA ILE A 8 -6.40 21.39 -28.77
C ILE A 8 -7.11 20.67 -27.62
N ILE A 9 -6.85 19.37 -27.45
CA ILE A 9 -7.28 18.64 -26.26
C ILE A 9 -6.35 19.08 -25.13
N SER A 10 -6.73 20.14 -24.41
CA SER A 10 -6.14 20.49 -23.13
C SER A 10 -6.61 19.45 -22.10
N ILE A 11 -5.88 18.33 -21.99
CA ILE A 11 -6.00 17.45 -20.83
C ILE A 11 -5.44 18.24 -19.65
N PHE A 12 -6.32 18.92 -18.92
CA PHE A 12 -6.01 19.38 -17.57
C PHE A 12 -5.78 18.12 -16.74
N PHE A 13 -4.52 17.73 -16.54
CA PHE A 13 -4.14 16.84 -15.45
C PHE A 13 -4.39 17.60 -14.16
N SER A 14 -5.63 17.54 -13.68
CA SER A 14 -5.92 17.83 -12.28
C SER A 14 -5.24 16.72 -11.49
N PHE A 15 -4.00 16.95 -11.04
CA PHE A 15 -3.44 16.14 -9.98
C PHE A 15 -4.40 16.26 -8.81
N PRO A 16 -5.05 15.18 -8.34
CA PRO A 16 -5.79 15.25 -7.10
C PRO A 16 -4.80 15.69 -6.03
N THR A 17 -4.96 16.90 -5.51
CA THR A 17 -4.24 17.34 -4.32
C THR A 17 -4.82 16.54 -3.17
N TYR A 18 -4.33 15.33 -2.97
CA TYR A 18 -4.67 14.58 -1.78
C TYR A 18 -4.12 15.34 -0.58
N ALA A 19 -4.97 15.56 0.42
CA ALA A 19 -4.50 16.10 1.69
C ALA A 19 -3.38 15.19 2.22
N GLU A 20 -2.32 15.80 2.76
CA GLU A 20 -1.21 15.05 3.32
C GLU A 20 -1.76 14.03 4.35
N MET A 21 -1.28 12.79 4.25
CA MET A 21 -1.62 11.77 5.23
C MET A 21 -1.21 12.24 6.63
N ASN A 22 -2.18 12.35 7.54
CA ASN A 22 -1.91 12.76 8.90
C ASN A 22 -0.92 11.80 9.61
N ASP A 23 -0.25 12.28 10.65
CA ASP A 23 0.84 11.54 11.28
C ASP A 23 0.39 10.22 11.94
N ALA A 24 -0.85 10.16 12.44
CA ALA A 24 -1.40 8.93 13.00
C ALA A 24 -1.56 7.84 11.93
N ASN A 25 -2.10 8.22 10.77
CA ASN A 25 -2.24 7.34 9.61
C ASN A 25 -0.87 6.95 9.05
N LYS A 26 0.07 7.90 8.98
CA LYS A 26 1.45 7.67 8.52
C LYS A 26 2.17 6.64 9.39
N SER A 27 2.12 6.83 10.71
CA SER A 27 2.67 5.88 11.69
C SER A 27 2.03 4.50 11.59
N LYS A 28 0.69 4.44 11.46
CA LYS A 28 -0.03 3.17 11.33
C LYS A 28 0.26 2.47 9.99
N ALA A 29 0.43 3.23 8.92
CA ALA A 29 0.80 2.71 7.61
C ALA A 29 2.21 2.11 7.61
N TRP A 30 3.17 2.73 8.30
CA TRP A 30 4.49 2.14 8.53
C TRP A 30 4.41 0.84 9.33
N GLU A 31 3.67 0.85 10.45
CA GLU A 31 3.49 -0.33 11.29
C GLU A 31 2.89 -1.51 10.49
N CYS A 32 1.82 -1.26 9.75
CA CYS A 32 1.18 -2.29 8.94
C CYS A 32 2.07 -2.78 7.79
N SER A 33 2.83 -1.89 7.16
CA SER A 33 3.80 -2.29 6.14
C SER A 33 4.90 -3.19 6.73
N GLY A 34 5.37 -2.89 7.94
CA GLY A 34 6.32 -3.74 8.67
C GLY A 34 5.75 -5.13 8.97
N ILE A 35 4.50 -5.22 9.44
CA ILE A 35 3.82 -6.50 9.69
C ILE A 35 3.68 -7.31 8.39
N TYR A 36 3.23 -6.67 7.31
CA TYR A 36 3.08 -7.35 6.01
C TYR A 36 4.41 -7.84 5.45
N MET A 37 5.47 -7.02 5.54
CA MET A 37 6.80 -7.43 5.13
C MET A 37 7.32 -8.59 6.00
N ALA A 38 7.11 -8.57 7.31
CA ALA A 38 7.46 -9.69 8.19
C ALA A 38 6.71 -10.98 7.80
N ASN A 39 5.41 -10.88 7.50
CA ASN A 39 4.60 -12.00 7.03
C ASN A 39 5.15 -12.61 5.73
N TYR A 40 5.67 -11.79 4.80
CA TYR A 40 6.24 -12.27 3.55
C TYR A 40 7.43 -13.23 3.76
N PHE A 41 8.25 -13.00 4.79
CA PHE A 41 9.42 -13.81 5.11
C PHE A 41 9.10 -15.11 5.87
N LEU A 42 7.86 -15.30 6.33
CA LEU A 42 7.48 -16.55 6.99
C LEU A 42 7.54 -17.73 6.01
N PRO A 43 7.95 -18.94 6.43
CA PRO A 43 7.80 -20.11 5.59
C PRO A 43 6.31 -20.37 5.32
N ALA A 44 5.97 -20.76 4.09
CA ALA A 44 4.62 -21.23 3.81
C ALA A 44 4.43 -22.62 4.46
N GLY A 45 3.26 -22.87 5.04
CA GLY A 45 2.95 -24.12 5.75
C GLY A 45 1.44 -24.28 5.95
N GLU A 46 1.00 -25.29 6.69
CA GLU A 46 -0.42 -25.66 6.82
C GLU A 46 -1.33 -24.51 7.31
N THR A 47 -0.78 -23.58 8.10
CA THR A 47 -1.53 -22.46 8.68
C THR A 47 -1.27 -21.10 8.02
N PHE A 48 -0.27 -21.00 7.14
CA PHE A 48 0.12 -19.76 6.47
C PHE A 48 0.32 -20.01 4.97
N GLU A 49 -0.68 -19.62 4.20
CA GLU A 49 -0.77 -19.89 2.78
C GLU A 49 0.02 -18.88 1.94
N TYR A 50 0.40 -19.29 0.73
CA TYR A 50 1.06 -18.42 -0.24
C TYR A 50 0.22 -17.18 -0.59
N SER A 51 -1.10 -17.35 -0.70
CA SER A 51 -2.08 -16.28 -0.93
C SER A 51 -1.97 -15.15 0.11
N MET A 52 -1.63 -15.47 1.35
CA MET A 52 -1.45 -14.48 2.43
C MET A 52 -0.17 -13.68 2.27
N LYS A 53 0.90 -14.30 1.75
CA LYS A 53 2.16 -13.61 1.42
C LYS A 53 1.96 -12.63 0.28
N GLU A 54 1.31 -13.09 -0.79
CA GLU A 54 1.01 -12.27 -1.96
C GLU A 54 0.16 -11.07 -1.58
N LYS A 55 -0.90 -11.30 -0.80
CA LYS A 55 -1.75 -10.20 -0.31
C LYS A 55 -0.97 -9.25 0.60
N SER A 56 -0.07 -9.74 1.45
CA SER A 56 0.79 -8.90 2.28
C SER A 56 1.73 -8.04 1.42
N MET A 57 2.41 -8.64 0.44
CA MET A 57 3.30 -7.94 -0.49
C MET A 57 2.54 -6.89 -1.31
N ALA A 58 1.36 -7.23 -1.83
CA ALA A 58 0.50 -6.30 -2.53
C ALA A 58 0.05 -5.14 -1.63
N SER A 59 -0.28 -5.41 -0.37
CA SER A 59 -0.70 -4.40 0.61
C SER A 59 0.42 -3.41 0.91
N VAL A 60 1.67 -3.87 1.04
CA VAL A 60 2.86 -2.98 1.20
C VAL A 60 2.99 -2.06 0.00
N LYS A 61 2.91 -2.60 -1.23
CA LYS A 61 3.02 -1.81 -2.46
C LYS A 61 1.93 -0.74 -2.56
N VAL A 62 0.69 -1.09 -2.21
CA VAL A 62 -0.45 -0.16 -2.24
C VAL A 62 -0.30 0.93 -1.19
N LEU A 63 0.15 0.59 0.03
CA LEU A 63 0.41 1.58 1.08
C LEU A 63 1.54 2.54 0.69
N LYS A 64 2.65 2.03 0.13
CA LYS A 64 3.75 2.88 -0.36
C LYS A 64 3.27 3.81 -1.46
N ALA A 65 2.57 3.29 -2.48
CA ALA A 65 2.03 4.10 -3.57
C ALA A 65 1.13 5.22 -3.03
N TYR A 66 0.20 4.90 -2.14
CA TYR A 66 -0.68 5.90 -1.54
C TYR A 66 0.06 6.93 -0.70
N ALA A 67 1.05 6.52 0.09
CA ALA A 67 1.86 7.46 0.87
C ALA A 67 2.56 8.49 -0.04
N LEU A 68 3.18 8.03 -1.13
CA LEU A 68 3.81 8.89 -2.12
C LEU A 68 2.80 9.80 -2.84
N GLU A 69 1.62 9.26 -3.22
CA GLU A 69 0.50 10.03 -3.80
C GLU A 69 0.02 11.16 -2.87
N THR A 70 0.09 10.96 -1.56
CA THR A 70 -0.26 11.96 -0.53
C THR A 70 0.89 12.87 -0.10
N GLY A 71 2.04 12.80 -0.80
CA GLY A 71 3.17 13.70 -0.56
C GLY A 71 4.12 13.28 0.56
N VAL A 72 4.01 12.05 1.09
CA VAL A 72 5.02 11.52 2.01
C VAL A 72 6.33 11.29 1.24
N PRO A 73 7.47 11.88 1.65
CA PRO A 73 8.75 11.63 1.00
C PRO A 73 9.13 10.15 1.07
N GLU A 74 9.68 9.60 -0.01
CA GLU A 74 10.07 8.19 -0.06
C GLU A 74 11.09 7.82 1.03
N THR A 75 12.05 8.71 1.32
CA THR A 75 13.02 8.51 2.41
C THR A 75 12.34 8.34 3.77
N ASN A 76 11.34 9.18 4.08
CA ASN A 76 10.58 9.09 5.32
C ASN A 76 9.75 7.81 5.38
N TRP A 77 9.17 7.42 4.24
CA TRP A 77 8.45 6.16 4.12
C TRP A 77 9.35 4.96 4.41
N ASP A 78 10.47 4.86 3.72
CA ASP A 78 11.40 3.74 3.83
C ASP A 78 12.00 3.66 5.25
N GLU A 79 12.39 4.79 5.86
CA GLU A 79 12.85 4.82 7.25
C GLU A 79 11.80 4.33 8.26
N GLY A 80 10.54 4.77 8.10
CA GLY A 80 9.45 4.36 8.97
C GLY A 80 9.11 2.88 8.84
N VAL A 81 9.05 2.38 7.61
CA VAL A 81 8.79 0.96 7.34
C VAL A 81 9.93 0.09 7.85
N ASN A 82 11.20 0.46 7.64
CA ASN A 82 12.34 -0.32 8.13
C ASN A 82 12.32 -0.49 9.65
N LYS A 83 12.04 0.59 10.39
CA LYS A 83 11.87 0.52 11.86
C LYS A 83 10.74 -0.43 12.28
N ALA A 84 9.65 -0.46 11.51
CA ALA A 84 8.55 -1.38 11.77
C ALA A 84 8.91 -2.83 11.40
N VAL A 85 9.64 -3.06 10.31
CA VAL A 85 10.15 -4.38 9.92
C VAL A 85 11.04 -4.94 11.01
N ASP A 86 12.01 -4.17 11.52
CA ASP A 86 12.91 -4.60 12.60
C ASP A 86 12.16 -5.06 13.85
N LYS A 87 11.02 -4.44 14.15
CA LYS A 87 10.15 -4.81 15.28
C LYS A 87 9.44 -6.15 15.08
N TYR A 88 9.04 -6.49 13.85
CA TYR A 88 8.17 -7.64 13.56
C TYR A 88 8.91 -8.80 12.90
N TYR A 89 10.09 -8.59 12.35
CA TYR A 89 10.87 -9.62 11.68
C TYR A 89 11.13 -10.82 12.61
N GLY A 90 10.93 -12.03 12.09
CA GLY A 90 11.04 -13.28 12.87
C GLY A 90 9.88 -13.57 13.82
N SER A 91 8.88 -12.68 13.94
CA SER A 91 7.67 -12.95 14.73
C SER A 91 6.80 -14.02 14.07
N LYS A 92 6.03 -14.76 14.87
CA LYS A 92 4.99 -15.67 14.35
C LYS A 92 3.88 -14.88 13.67
N TYR A 93 3.21 -15.51 12.70
CA TYR A 93 2.03 -14.94 12.07
C TYR A 93 0.96 -14.60 13.10
N ASP A 94 0.46 -13.36 13.05
CA ASP A 94 -0.62 -12.86 13.88
C ASP A 94 -1.78 -12.44 12.98
N LYS A 95 -2.79 -13.30 12.89
CA LYS A 95 -3.97 -13.09 12.04
C LYS A 95 -4.74 -11.84 12.47
N VAL A 96 -4.89 -11.61 13.76
CA VAL A 96 -5.67 -10.48 14.29
C VAL A 96 -5.01 -9.16 13.90
N LYS A 97 -3.70 -9.04 14.10
CA LYS A 97 -2.95 -7.85 13.69
C LYS A 97 -2.98 -7.65 12.17
N THR A 98 -2.84 -8.73 11.41
CA THR A 98 -2.87 -8.67 9.94
C THR A 98 -4.25 -8.21 9.43
N ASP A 99 -5.33 -8.73 10.00
CA ASP A 99 -6.70 -8.35 9.64
C ASP A 99 -7.02 -6.90 10.03
N GLN A 100 -6.50 -6.42 11.17
CA GLN A 100 -6.58 -5.00 11.54
C GLN A 100 -5.86 -4.11 10.53
N CYS A 101 -4.70 -4.55 10.02
CA CYS A 101 -3.99 -3.83 8.97
C CYS A 101 -4.73 -3.86 7.63
N HIS A 102 -5.43 -4.94 7.30
CA HIS A 102 -6.28 -4.97 6.12
C HIS A 102 -7.42 -3.96 6.25
N THR A 103 -8.12 -3.98 7.38
CA THR A 103 -9.21 -3.05 7.68
C THR A 103 -8.74 -1.59 7.62
N PHE A 104 -7.57 -1.30 8.20
CA PHE A 104 -6.97 0.03 8.15
C PHE A 104 -6.63 0.45 6.72
N LEU A 105 -5.98 -0.40 5.93
CA LEU A 105 -5.63 -0.10 4.54
C LEU A 105 -6.89 0.19 3.71
N GLU A 106 -7.90 -0.67 3.83
CA GLU A 106 -9.16 -0.55 3.07
C GLU A 106 -9.95 0.70 3.45
N GLY A 107 -9.86 1.16 4.71
CA GLY A 107 -10.48 2.40 5.17
C GLY A 107 -9.67 3.67 4.89
N LEU A 108 -8.34 3.57 4.82
CA LEU A 108 -7.45 4.70 4.56
C LEU A 108 -7.41 5.08 3.08
N ILE A 109 -7.37 4.08 2.20
CA ILE A 109 -7.06 4.26 0.78
C ILE A 109 -8.36 4.20 -0.03
N PRO A 110 -8.66 5.21 -0.86
CA PRO A 110 -9.78 5.13 -1.79
C PRO A 110 -9.71 3.88 -2.67
N ASN A 111 -10.74 3.04 -2.60
CA ASN A 111 -10.81 1.73 -3.25
C ASN A 111 -9.66 0.78 -2.84
N GLY A 112 -9.19 0.86 -1.59
CA GLY A 112 -8.00 0.14 -1.10
C GLY A 112 -8.03 -1.36 -1.37
N LYS A 113 -9.17 -2.02 -1.12
CA LYS A 113 -9.37 -3.45 -1.40
C LYS A 113 -9.16 -3.78 -2.88
N GLU A 114 -9.73 -2.98 -3.77
CA GLU A 114 -9.62 -3.17 -5.22
C GLU A 114 -8.19 -2.94 -5.70
N ARG A 115 -7.51 -1.89 -5.19
CA ARG A 115 -6.10 -1.62 -5.49
C ARG A 115 -5.22 -2.81 -5.08
N VAL A 116 -5.43 -3.39 -3.90
CA VAL A 116 -4.68 -4.57 -3.44
C VAL A 116 -4.94 -5.76 -4.36
N ASN A 117 -6.19 -6.08 -4.65
CA ASN A 117 -6.54 -7.19 -5.54
C ASN A 117 -5.91 -7.04 -6.92
N LYS A 118 -5.91 -5.81 -7.47
CA LYS A 118 -5.26 -5.51 -8.75
C LYS A 118 -3.75 -5.78 -8.70
N VAL A 119 -3.07 -5.42 -7.61
CA VAL A 119 -1.64 -5.73 -7.45
C VAL A 119 -1.40 -7.23 -7.28
N VAL A 120 -2.25 -7.95 -6.54
CA VAL A 120 -2.15 -9.42 -6.43
C VAL A 120 -2.24 -10.10 -7.81
N GLN A 121 -3.14 -9.65 -8.67
CA GLN A 121 -3.28 -10.17 -10.04
C GLN A 121 -2.03 -9.97 -10.91
N THR A 122 -1.13 -9.04 -10.57
CA THR A 122 0.14 -8.82 -11.30
C THR A 122 1.27 -9.73 -10.84
N LEU A 123 1.05 -10.55 -9.81
CA LEU A 123 2.04 -11.51 -9.31
C LEU A 123 1.96 -12.87 -10.03
N TYR A 124 0.98 -13.04 -10.92
CA TYR A 124 0.72 -14.20 -11.78
C TYR A 124 0.88 -13.82 -13.25
#